data_AF-A0A4V3HVY9-F1
#
_entry.id   AF-A0A4V3HVY9-F1
#
_cell.length_a   1.000
_cell.length_b   1.000
_cell.length_c   1.000
_cell.angle_alpha   90.00
_cell.angle_beta   90.00
_cell.angle_gamma   90.00
#
_symmetry.space_group_name_H-M   'P 1'
#
loop_
_entity.id
_entity.type
_entity.pdbx_description
1 polymer ?
#
loop_
_entity_poly.entity_id
_entity_poly.type
_entity_poly.pdbx_seq_one_letter_code
_entity_poly.pdbx_strand_id
1 'polypeptide(L)'
;MTIRLGFFWMAMTFADILCAILAYGILHMRGVLGHEGWRWLFLLEGLLTMFIGFLSFFLMPAGPTQTAGWFRGNNGWYTPREEEIMVNRIIRDDPNKGSMHNRQRIALKLLWPIYLIGLTFLVPATTPKQYLTLSLRGLGFDTFQTNLLVIPQQVLGTVSMMLLLWIAERTKNILVWAAFSQVWMLPFLVWLRVVDTSKASRWTVWIVMTLMLTKPMQEKVAYLDQNDDQGSKRLDFRFTY
;
A
#
# COMPACT_ATOMS: atom_id res chain seq x y z
N MET A 1 8.74 -14.24 -4.40
CA MET A 1 7.51 -13.98 -3.61
C MET A 1 6.99 -12.55 -3.81
N THR A 2 7.84 -11.61 -4.23
CA THR A 2 7.60 -10.17 -4.24
C THR A 2 6.46 -9.71 -5.17
N ILE A 3 6.30 -10.31 -6.35
CA ILE A 3 5.22 -9.94 -7.29
C ILE A 3 3.81 -10.19 -6.72
N ARG A 4 3.60 -11.26 -5.94
CA ARG A 4 2.27 -11.57 -5.35
C ARG A 4 1.82 -10.48 -4.38
N LEU A 5 2.75 -10.01 -3.55
CA LEU A 5 2.51 -8.88 -2.66
C LEU A 5 2.27 -7.60 -3.50
N GLY A 6 3.03 -7.39 -4.57
CA GLY A 6 2.80 -6.31 -5.53
C GLY A 6 1.36 -6.23 -6.05
N PHE A 7 0.75 -7.37 -6.41
CA PHE A 7 -0.65 -7.42 -6.83
C PHE A 7 -1.64 -7.06 -5.73
N PHE A 8 -1.39 -7.48 -4.49
CA PHE A 8 -2.22 -7.10 -3.34
C PHE A 8 -2.28 -5.58 -3.18
N TRP A 9 -1.12 -4.93 -3.28
CA TRP A 9 -1.06 -3.49 -3.20
C TRP A 9 -1.64 -2.77 -4.42
N MET A 10 -1.48 -3.34 -5.62
CA MET A 10 -2.11 -2.83 -6.82
C MET A 10 -3.64 -2.83 -6.67
N ALA A 11 -4.21 -3.90 -6.10
CA ALA A 11 -5.64 -3.98 -5.82
C ALA A 11 -6.10 -2.90 -4.82
N MET A 12 -5.28 -2.61 -3.79
CA MET A 12 -5.55 -1.51 -2.85
C MET A 12 -5.59 -0.15 -3.57
N THR A 13 -4.57 0.18 -4.37
CA THR A 13 -4.58 1.44 -5.12
C THR A 13 -5.71 1.52 -6.12
N PHE A 14 -6.09 0.39 -6.74
CA PHE A 14 -7.22 0.34 -7.65
C PHE A 14 -8.54 0.67 -6.94
N ALA A 15 -8.74 0.15 -5.72
CA ALA A 15 -9.88 0.51 -4.89
C ALA A 15 -9.88 2.01 -4.54
N ASP A 16 -8.72 2.58 -4.20
CA ASP A 16 -8.58 4.02 -3.90
C ASP A 16 -8.93 4.89 -5.13
N ILE A 17 -8.53 4.47 -6.34
CA ILE A 17 -8.88 5.15 -7.59
C ILE A 17 -10.39 5.08 -7.85
N LEU A 18 -11.00 3.90 -7.69
CA LEU A 18 -12.46 3.74 -7.82
C LEU A 18 -13.20 4.62 -6.82
N CYS A 19 -12.72 4.69 -5.58
CA CYS A 19 -13.27 5.56 -4.55
C CYS A 19 -13.20 7.04 -4.96
N ALA A 20 -12.06 7.50 -5.52
CA ALA A 20 -11.90 8.87 -5.99
C ALA A 20 -12.84 9.21 -7.16
N ILE A 21 -13.05 8.27 -8.10
CA ILE A 21 -13.98 8.43 -9.22
C ILE A 21 -15.44 8.48 -8.73
N LEU A 22 -15.81 7.57 -7.82
CA LEU A 22 -17.15 7.57 -7.21
C LEU A 22 -17.40 8.86 -6.43
N ALA A 23 -16.42 9.32 -5.65
CA ALA A 23 -16.50 10.59 -4.92
C ALA A 23 -16.74 11.76 -5.88
N TYR A 24 -16.01 11.83 -7.00
CA TYR A 24 -16.21 12.85 -8.03
C TYR A 24 -17.66 12.84 -8.57
N GLY A 25 -18.21 11.67 -8.90
CA GLY A 25 -19.59 11.54 -9.37
C GLY A 25 -20.63 11.93 -8.32
N ILE A 26 -20.44 11.49 -7.07
CA ILE A 26 -21.39 11.73 -5.97
C ILE A 26 -21.39 13.19 -5.53
N LEU A 27 -20.22 13.85 -5.52
CA LEU A 27 -20.12 15.27 -5.18
C LEU A 27 -20.96 16.16 -6.12
N HIS A 28 -21.21 15.73 -7.36
CA HIS A 28 -22.08 16.45 -8.30
C HIS A 28 -23.58 16.35 -7.95
N MET A 29 -23.98 15.43 -7.06
CA MET A 29 -25.36 15.32 -6.54
C MET A 29 -25.69 16.38 -5.47
N ARG A 30 -24.96 17.50 -5.47
CA ARG A 30 -25.22 18.62 -4.57
C ARG A 30 -26.59 19.24 -4.91
N GLY A 31 -27.46 19.33 -3.91
CA GLY A 31 -28.82 19.83 -4.08
C GLY A 31 -29.89 18.76 -4.30
N VAL A 32 -29.51 17.49 -4.47
CA VAL A 32 -30.47 16.38 -4.48
C VAL A 32 -31.10 16.27 -3.09
N LEU A 33 -32.44 16.35 -3.04
CA LEU A 33 -33.24 16.39 -1.81
C LEU A 33 -32.87 17.54 -0.85
N GLY A 34 -32.32 18.63 -1.37
CA GLY A 34 -31.90 19.79 -0.56
C GLY A 34 -30.71 19.49 0.36
N HIS A 35 -29.91 18.47 0.03
CA HIS A 35 -28.75 18.07 0.84
C HIS A 35 -27.43 18.32 0.11
N GLU A 36 -26.39 18.61 0.91
CA GLU A 36 -25.04 18.82 0.42
C GLU A 36 -24.41 17.52 -0.09
N GLY A 37 -23.63 17.59 -1.18
CA GLY A 37 -23.04 16.41 -1.83
C GLY A 37 -22.14 15.55 -0.93
N TRP A 38 -21.50 16.15 0.09
CA TRP A 38 -20.66 15.41 1.03
C TRP A 38 -21.47 14.41 1.89
N ARG A 39 -22.76 14.68 2.16
CA ARG A 39 -23.63 13.77 2.93
C ARG A 39 -23.94 12.51 2.13
N TRP A 40 -24.20 12.69 0.83
CA TRP A 40 -24.42 11.59 -0.10
C TRP A 40 -23.18 10.71 -0.27
N LEU A 41 -21.98 11.33 -0.24
CA LEU A 41 -20.71 10.61 -0.30
C LEU A 41 -20.59 9.62 0.86
N PHE A 42 -20.71 10.09 2.11
CA PHE A 42 -20.61 9.20 3.28
C PHE A 42 -21.73 8.16 3.34
N LEU A 43 -22.95 8.50 2.91
CA LEU A 43 -24.08 7.57 2.93
C LEU A 43 -23.86 6.41 1.94
N LEU A 44 -23.49 6.71 0.70
CA LEU A 44 -23.28 5.69 -0.34
C LEU A 44 -22.03 4.86 -0.07
N GLU A 45 -20.94 5.50 0.36
CA GLU A 45 -19.70 4.80 0.71
C GLU A 45 -19.90 3.89 1.93
N GLY A 46 -20.61 4.39 2.96
CA GLY A 46 -21.00 3.61 4.12
C GLY A 46 -21.89 2.41 3.77
N LEU A 47 -22.85 2.57 2.86
CA LEU A 47 -23.70 1.48 2.41
C LEU A 47 -22.91 0.43 1.62
N LEU A 48 -22.04 0.85 0.71
CA LEU A 48 -21.19 -0.05 -0.07
C LEU A 48 -20.24 -0.85 0.84
N THR A 49 -19.60 -0.20 1.80
CA THR A 49 -18.73 -0.89 2.78
C THR A 49 -19.51 -1.83 3.70
N MET A 50 -20.72 -1.46 4.12
CA MET A 50 -21.60 -2.35 4.89
C MET A 50 -21.99 -3.60 4.07
N PHE A 51 -22.30 -3.42 2.78
CA PHE A 51 -22.61 -4.52 1.88
C PHE A 51 -21.40 -5.45 1.67
N ILE A 52 -20.21 -4.89 1.46
CA ILE A 52 -18.96 -5.69 1.37
C ILE A 52 -18.66 -6.38 2.70
N GLY A 53 -18.87 -5.72 3.84
CA GLY A 53 -18.68 -6.32 5.16
C GLY A 53 -19.62 -7.50 5.39
N PHE A 54 -20.89 -7.36 5.01
CA PHE A 54 -21.87 -8.44 5.05
C PHE A 54 -21.43 -9.60 4.15
N LEU A 55 -21.06 -9.33 2.90
CA LEU A 55 -20.53 -10.33 1.98
C LEU A 55 -19.28 -11.02 2.53
N SER A 56 -18.35 -10.27 3.12
CA SER A 56 -17.11 -10.80 3.70
C SER A 56 -17.40 -11.77 4.84
N PHE A 57 -18.40 -11.51 5.67
CA PHE A 57 -18.84 -12.46 6.71
C PHE A 57 -19.28 -13.82 6.12
N PHE A 58 -19.96 -13.82 4.98
CA PHE A 58 -20.37 -15.07 4.31
C PHE A 58 -19.28 -15.67 3.41
N LEU A 59 -18.33 -14.88 2.90
CA LEU A 59 -17.32 -15.32 1.91
C LEU A 59 -15.92 -15.58 2.49
N MET A 60 -15.55 -15.05 3.66
CA MET A 60 -14.24 -15.29 4.30
C MET A 60 -14.18 -16.61 5.12
N PRO A 61 -13.36 -17.60 4.73
CA PRO A 61 -13.14 -18.82 5.53
C PRO A 61 -12.36 -18.57 6.81
N ALA A 62 -12.73 -19.30 7.86
CA ALA A 62 -12.09 -19.23 9.17
C ALA A 62 -10.65 -19.75 9.16
N GLY A 63 -10.27 -20.54 8.13
CA GLY A 63 -8.92 -21.00 7.93
C GLY A 63 -8.72 -21.74 6.60
N PRO A 64 -7.47 -22.05 6.25
CA PRO A 64 -7.11 -22.73 4.99
C PRO A 64 -7.66 -24.15 4.87
N THR A 65 -8.10 -24.75 5.99
CA THR A 65 -8.71 -26.09 6.08
C THR A 65 -10.21 -26.06 6.40
N GLN A 66 -10.80 -24.87 6.50
CA GLN A 66 -12.21 -24.66 6.85
C GLN A 66 -12.88 -23.85 5.75
N THR A 67 -12.79 -24.36 4.53
CA THR A 67 -13.32 -23.70 3.32
C THR A 67 -14.76 -24.11 3.02
N ALA A 68 -15.22 -25.24 3.57
CA ALA A 68 -16.60 -25.70 3.48
C ALA A 68 -17.54 -24.81 4.32
N GLY A 69 -18.69 -24.46 3.75
CA GLY A 69 -19.68 -23.64 4.43
C GLY A 69 -20.98 -23.54 3.65
N TRP A 70 -22.07 -23.18 4.32
CA TRP A 70 -23.41 -23.09 3.75
C TRP A 70 -23.48 -22.19 2.50
N PHE A 71 -22.72 -21.09 2.47
CA PHE A 71 -22.63 -20.17 1.34
C PHE A 71 -21.49 -20.49 0.34
N ARG A 72 -20.58 -21.43 0.65
CA ARG A 72 -19.37 -21.76 -0.15
C ARG A 72 -19.39 -23.13 -0.81
N GLY A 73 -20.43 -23.94 -0.51
CA GLY A 73 -20.58 -25.29 -1.02
C GLY A 73 -20.16 -26.34 0.01
N ASN A 74 -20.88 -27.48 0.03
CA ASN A 74 -20.64 -28.58 0.96
C ASN A 74 -19.28 -29.26 0.79
N ASN A 75 -18.67 -29.17 -0.40
CA ASN A 75 -17.42 -29.87 -0.71
C ASN A 75 -16.15 -29.02 -0.49
N GLY A 76 -16.27 -27.80 0.07
CA GLY A 76 -15.13 -26.90 0.24
C GLY A 76 -14.53 -26.43 -1.09
N TRP A 77 -13.54 -25.52 -1.02
CA TRP A 77 -12.82 -25.06 -2.21
C TRP A 77 -11.65 -25.96 -2.60
N TYR A 78 -11.23 -26.84 -1.70
CA TYR A 78 -10.06 -27.70 -1.85
C TYR A 78 -10.40 -29.12 -1.41
N THR A 79 -9.74 -30.10 -2.04
CA THR A 79 -9.81 -31.48 -1.58
C THR A 79 -8.95 -31.67 -0.31
N PRO A 80 -9.23 -32.69 0.54
CA PRO A 80 -8.47 -32.94 1.77
C PRO A 80 -6.95 -33.09 1.52
N ARG A 81 -6.58 -33.65 0.37
CA ARG A 81 -5.18 -33.81 -0.06
C ARG A 81 -4.54 -32.47 -0.42
N GLU A 82 -5.27 -31.57 -1.07
CA GLU A 82 -4.78 -30.22 -1.40
C GLU A 82 -4.64 -29.35 -0.15
N GLU A 83 -5.58 -29.47 0.79
CA GLU A 83 -5.50 -28.80 2.10
C GLU A 83 -4.26 -29.23 2.88
N GLU A 84 -3.96 -30.54 2.92
CA GLU A 84 -2.75 -31.05 3.58
C GLU A 84 -1.46 -30.54 2.91
N ILE A 85 -1.41 -30.53 1.57
CA ILE A 85 -0.26 -29.99 0.82
C ILE A 85 -0.08 -28.49 1.08
N MET A 86 -1.17 -27.71 1.16
CA MET A 86 -1.13 -26.28 1.47
C MET A 86 -0.65 -26.03 2.90
N VAL A 87 -1.18 -26.74 3.89
CA VAL A 87 -0.76 -26.61 5.29
C VAL A 87 0.71 -26.96 5.44
N ASN A 88 1.16 -28.07 4.83
CA ASN A 88 2.57 -28.46 4.85
C ASN A 88 3.48 -27.44 4.15
N ARG A 89 3.01 -26.78 3.08
CA ARG A 89 3.73 -25.67 2.44
C ARG A 89 3.81 -24.44 3.34
N ILE A 90 2.71 -24.05 3.99
CA ILE A 90 2.67 -22.90 4.90
C ILE A 90 3.61 -23.12 6.09
N ILE A 91 3.61 -24.31 6.68
CA ILE A 91 4.50 -24.67 7.81
C ILE A 91 5.96 -24.75 7.36
N ARG A 92 6.24 -25.21 6.12
CA ARG A 92 7.59 -25.20 5.56
C ARG A 92 8.11 -23.79 5.26
N ASP A 93 7.25 -22.93 4.71
CA ASP A 93 7.57 -21.53 4.38
C ASP A 93 7.74 -20.69 5.65
N ASP A 94 7.00 -20.96 6.72
CA ASP A 94 7.10 -20.24 7.99
C ASP A 94 6.75 -21.13 9.19
N PRO A 95 7.75 -21.78 9.83
CA PRO A 95 7.53 -22.65 10.98
C PRO A 95 6.97 -21.90 12.20
N ASN A 96 7.15 -20.59 12.26
CA ASN A 96 6.75 -19.76 13.40
C ASN A 96 5.30 -19.26 13.28
N LYS A 97 4.63 -19.42 12.12
CA LYS A 97 3.20 -19.08 11.98
C LYS A 97 2.26 -19.96 12.81
N GLY A 98 2.74 -21.10 13.32
CA GLY A 98 2.02 -21.93 14.29
C GLY A 98 2.13 -21.44 15.74
N SER A 99 3.13 -20.61 16.06
CA SER A 99 3.33 -20.06 17.41
C SER A 99 3.28 -18.54 17.37
N MET A 100 2.07 -17.97 17.38
CA MET A 100 1.85 -16.53 17.48
C MET A 100 2.09 -16.00 18.92
N HIS A 101 3.14 -16.48 19.58
CA HIS A 101 3.48 -16.16 20.97
C HIS A 101 4.99 -15.98 21.17
N ASN A 102 5.68 -15.34 20.24
CA ASN A 102 7.04 -14.90 20.54
C ASN A 102 7.01 -13.59 21.36
N ARG A 103 6.70 -13.70 22.66
CA ARG A 103 6.91 -12.62 23.65
C ARG A 103 8.40 -12.50 24.02
N GLN A 104 9.29 -12.53 23.04
CA GLN A 104 10.69 -12.23 23.30
C GLN A 104 10.83 -10.72 23.46
N ARG A 105 11.45 -10.31 24.58
CA ARG A 105 11.74 -8.92 24.89
C ARG A 105 12.76 -8.42 23.87
N ILE A 106 12.30 -7.70 22.86
CA ILE A 106 13.19 -7.09 21.87
C ILE A 106 14.04 -6.05 22.62
N ALA A 107 15.36 -6.21 22.60
CA ALA A 107 16.25 -5.28 23.26
C ALA A 107 16.08 -3.87 22.68
N LEU A 108 15.91 -2.86 23.54
CA LEU A 108 15.73 -1.45 23.12
C LEU A 108 16.84 -0.96 22.17
N LYS A 109 18.04 -1.55 22.30
CA LYS A 109 19.20 -1.30 21.42
C LYS A 109 19.04 -1.80 19.98
N LEU A 110 18.14 -2.74 19.68
CA LEU A 110 17.82 -3.13 18.30
C LEU A 110 16.68 -2.28 17.71
N LEU A 111 15.92 -1.56 18.54
CA LEU A 111 14.77 -0.79 18.08
C LEU A 111 15.16 0.59 17.54
N TRP A 112 16.19 1.25 18.09
CA TRP A 112 16.56 2.62 17.69
C TRP A 112 16.93 2.78 16.20
N PRO A 113 17.64 1.85 15.51
CA PRO A 113 17.92 2.01 14.08
C PRO A 113 16.65 1.85 13.24
N ILE A 114 15.74 0.96 13.67
CA ILE A 114 14.47 0.70 12.99
C ILE A 114 13.57 1.94 13.09
N TYR A 115 13.51 2.59 14.25
CA TYR A 115 12.79 3.84 14.42
C TYR A 115 13.41 4.97 13.59
N LEU A 116 14.73 5.06 13.48
CA LEU A 116 15.39 6.06 12.62
C LEU A 116 15.09 5.82 11.14
N ILE A 117 15.11 4.58 10.67
CA ILE A 117 14.72 4.24 9.30
C ILE A 117 13.25 4.59 9.08
N GLY A 118 12.35 4.22 10.00
CA GLY A 118 10.93 4.57 9.91
C GLY A 118 10.72 6.09 9.84
N LEU A 119 11.39 6.86 10.69
CA LEU A 119 11.27 8.31 10.74
C LEU A 119 11.83 8.97 9.48
N THR A 120 12.96 8.51 8.95
CA THR A 120 13.57 9.09 7.76
C THR A 120 12.95 8.60 6.45
N PHE A 121 12.34 7.41 6.43
CA PHE A 121 11.77 6.82 5.21
C PHE A 121 10.28 7.14 5.09
N LEU A 122 9.48 7.03 6.15
CA LEU A 122 8.02 7.26 6.04
C LEU A 122 7.67 8.75 6.02
N VAL A 123 8.26 9.54 6.93
CA VAL A 123 7.80 10.93 7.17
C VAL A 123 7.87 11.83 5.93
N PRO A 124 8.95 11.82 5.12
CA PRO A 124 9.05 12.74 3.98
C PRO A 124 8.05 12.44 2.84
N ALA A 125 7.54 11.21 2.77
CA ALA A 125 6.62 10.78 1.71
C ALA A 125 5.15 10.82 2.16
N THR A 126 4.85 10.45 3.40
CA THR A 126 3.47 10.40 3.91
C THR A 126 2.85 11.78 4.07
N THR A 127 3.62 12.76 4.57
CA THR A 127 3.11 14.10 4.81
C THR A 127 2.68 14.82 3.53
N PRO A 128 3.48 14.91 2.45
CA PRO A 128 3.02 15.56 1.21
C PRO A 128 1.86 14.81 0.56
N LYS A 129 1.78 13.48 0.71
CA LYS A 129 0.68 12.67 0.19
C LYS A 129 -0.66 13.03 0.85
N GLN A 130 -0.66 13.18 2.18
CA GLN A 130 -1.87 13.52 2.95
C GLN A 130 -2.35 14.95 2.67
N TYR A 131 -1.41 15.89 2.49
CA TYR A 131 -1.73 17.29 2.25
C TYR A 131 -1.86 17.66 0.77
N LEU A 132 -1.77 16.70 -0.16
CA LEU A 132 -1.83 17.01 -1.60
C LEU A 132 -3.12 17.73 -1.98
N THR A 133 -4.28 17.19 -1.56
CA THR A 133 -5.59 17.79 -1.85
C THR A 133 -5.71 19.19 -1.27
N LEU A 134 -5.25 19.40 -0.04
CA LEU A 134 -5.25 20.70 0.62
C LEU A 134 -4.33 21.70 -0.10
N SER A 135 -3.13 21.25 -0.49
CA SER A 135 -2.14 22.06 -1.21
C SER A 135 -2.67 22.48 -2.58
N LEU A 136 -3.34 21.57 -3.31
CA LEU A 136 -3.97 21.88 -4.58
C LEU A 136 -5.13 22.86 -4.43
N ARG A 137 -5.96 22.71 -3.37
CA ARG A 137 -7.00 23.71 -3.07
C ARG A 137 -6.41 25.08 -2.77
N GLY A 138 -5.29 25.13 -2.04
CA GLY A 138 -4.55 26.37 -1.77
C GLY A 138 -3.99 27.06 -3.02
N LEU A 139 -3.73 26.30 -4.09
CA LEU A 139 -3.30 26.81 -5.40
C LEU A 139 -4.47 27.30 -6.28
N GLY A 140 -5.70 27.26 -5.78
CA GLY A 140 -6.90 27.72 -6.49
C GLY A 140 -7.55 26.66 -7.39
N PHE A 141 -7.28 25.38 -7.18
CA PHE A 141 -8.06 24.30 -7.80
C PHE A 141 -9.37 24.08 -7.03
N ASP A 142 -10.44 23.85 -7.78
CA ASP A 142 -11.75 23.53 -7.23
C ASP A 142 -11.78 22.14 -6.58
N THR A 143 -12.63 21.93 -5.57
CA THR A 143 -12.72 20.67 -4.82
C THR A 143 -12.93 19.47 -5.72
N PHE A 144 -13.75 19.63 -6.76
CA PHE A 144 -14.02 18.59 -7.75
C PHE A 144 -12.79 18.24 -8.57
N GLN A 145 -12.06 19.26 -9.04
CA GLN A 145 -10.82 19.08 -9.80
C GLN A 145 -9.72 18.45 -8.94
N THR A 146 -9.61 18.84 -7.66
CA THR A 146 -8.56 18.29 -6.78
C THR A 146 -8.69 16.79 -6.55
N ASN A 147 -9.92 16.26 -6.42
CA ASN A 147 -10.13 14.81 -6.27
C ASN A 147 -9.69 14.04 -7.52
N LEU A 148 -9.90 14.61 -8.70
CA LEU A 148 -9.45 14.00 -9.96
C LEU A 148 -7.92 14.08 -10.12
N LEU A 149 -7.33 15.20 -9.74
CA LEU A 149 -5.89 15.47 -9.83
C LEU A 149 -5.04 14.59 -8.89
N VAL A 150 -5.67 13.90 -7.93
CA VAL A 150 -5.04 12.87 -7.09
C VAL A 150 -4.88 11.55 -7.84
N ILE A 151 -5.74 11.22 -8.81
CA ILE A 151 -5.71 9.91 -9.49
C ILE A 151 -4.38 9.67 -10.23
N PRO A 152 -3.81 10.63 -10.97
CA PRO A 152 -2.56 10.41 -11.71
C PRO A 152 -1.39 9.99 -10.84
N GLN A 153 -1.22 10.56 -9.62
CA GLN A 153 -0.14 10.12 -8.72
C GLN A 153 -0.31 8.65 -8.29
N GLN A 154 -1.55 8.17 -8.13
CA GLN A 154 -1.84 6.82 -7.68
C GLN A 154 -1.53 5.79 -8.77
N VAL A 155 -1.94 6.09 -10.00
CA VAL A 155 -1.67 5.25 -11.18
C VAL A 155 -0.17 5.18 -11.44
N LEU A 156 0.49 6.33 -11.57
CA LEU A 156 1.93 6.39 -11.83
C LEU A 156 2.73 5.75 -10.71
N GLY A 157 2.35 5.97 -9.44
CA GLY A 157 2.98 5.35 -8.28
C GLY A 157 2.87 3.83 -8.31
N THR A 158 1.71 3.28 -8.68
CA THR A 158 1.51 1.82 -8.75
C THR A 158 2.27 1.18 -9.91
N VAL A 159 2.25 1.82 -11.09
CA VAL A 159 2.99 1.34 -12.27
C VAL A 159 4.49 1.35 -12.00
N SER A 160 5.02 2.47 -11.47
CA SER A 160 6.44 2.59 -11.15
C SER A 160 6.88 1.62 -10.04
N MET A 161 6.01 1.36 -9.06
CA MET A 161 6.22 0.31 -8.06
C MET A 161 6.31 -1.07 -8.72
N MET A 162 5.37 -1.46 -9.57
CA MET A 162 5.41 -2.77 -10.24
C MET A 162 6.65 -2.95 -11.11
N LEU A 163 7.03 -1.90 -11.86
CA LEU A 163 8.24 -1.92 -12.67
C LEU A 163 9.49 -2.10 -11.80
N LEU A 164 9.65 -1.33 -10.72
CA LEU A 164 10.81 -1.48 -9.85
C LEU A 164 10.82 -2.80 -9.10
N LEU A 165 9.67 -3.35 -8.69
CA LEU A 165 9.58 -4.69 -8.11
C LEU A 165 10.11 -5.75 -9.09
N TRP A 166 9.72 -5.65 -10.36
CA TRP A 166 10.18 -6.56 -11.40
C TRP A 166 11.69 -6.43 -11.67
N ILE A 167 12.22 -5.19 -11.74
CA ILE A 167 13.66 -4.95 -11.90
C ILE A 167 14.45 -5.45 -10.68
N ALA A 168 13.94 -5.21 -9.47
CA ALA A 168 14.56 -5.65 -8.23
C ALA A 168 14.62 -7.18 -8.14
N GLU A 169 13.56 -7.90 -8.53
CA GLU A 169 13.59 -9.37 -8.62
C GLU A 169 14.64 -9.87 -9.62
N ARG A 170 14.79 -9.21 -10.78
CA ARG A 170 15.82 -9.59 -11.77
C ARG A 170 17.25 -9.33 -11.30
N THR A 171 17.46 -8.21 -10.61
CA THR A 171 18.79 -7.79 -10.14
C THR A 171 19.18 -8.38 -8.80
N LYS A 172 18.24 -9.01 -8.08
CA LYS A 172 18.39 -9.58 -6.72
C LYS A 172 18.95 -8.59 -5.67
N ASN A 173 18.90 -7.29 -5.95
CA ASN A 173 19.47 -6.23 -5.12
C ASN A 173 18.39 -5.22 -4.72
N ILE A 174 17.49 -5.63 -3.82
CA ILE A 174 16.31 -4.83 -3.44
C ILE A 174 16.71 -3.54 -2.71
N LEU A 175 17.79 -3.57 -1.92
CA LEU A 175 18.29 -2.44 -1.13
C LEU A 175 18.73 -1.25 -1.99
N VAL A 176 19.38 -1.51 -3.13
CA VAL A 176 19.85 -0.46 -4.05
C VAL A 176 18.66 0.28 -4.66
N TRP A 177 17.62 -0.45 -5.06
CA TRP A 177 16.40 0.13 -5.62
C TRP A 177 15.57 0.88 -4.56
N ALA A 178 15.62 0.45 -3.31
CA ALA A 178 15.01 1.19 -2.19
C ALA A 178 15.76 2.49 -1.88
N ALA A 179 17.09 2.50 -1.94
CA ALA A 179 17.89 3.71 -1.77
C ALA A 179 17.66 4.70 -2.93
N PHE A 180 17.59 4.20 -4.17
CA PHE A 180 17.30 5.02 -5.35
C PHE A 180 15.98 5.80 -5.22
N SER A 181 14.94 5.18 -4.64
CA SER A 181 13.66 5.87 -4.43
C SER A 181 13.79 7.07 -3.50
N GLN A 182 14.75 7.08 -2.56
CA GLN A 182 14.99 8.22 -1.68
C GLN A 182 15.64 9.36 -2.43
N VAL A 183 16.65 9.04 -3.23
CA VAL A 183 17.33 10.01 -4.09
C VAL A 183 16.35 10.64 -5.08
N TRP A 184 15.36 9.88 -5.57
CA TRP A 184 14.31 10.38 -6.45
C TRP A 184 13.52 11.57 -5.87
N MET A 185 13.27 11.62 -4.57
CA MET A 185 12.52 12.74 -3.97
C MET A 185 13.32 14.03 -3.85
N LEU A 186 14.65 13.94 -3.70
CA LEU A 186 15.52 15.09 -3.47
C LEU A 186 15.39 16.20 -4.53
N PRO A 187 15.45 15.94 -5.85
CA PRO A 187 15.34 17.00 -6.86
C PRO A 187 14.01 17.76 -6.77
N PHE A 188 12.90 17.07 -6.45
CA PHE A 188 11.59 17.71 -6.32
C PHE A 188 11.47 18.54 -5.04
N LEU A 189 12.05 18.07 -3.93
CA LEU A 189 12.11 18.84 -2.68
C LEU A 189 12.99 20.09 -2.84
N VAL A 190 14.13 19.97 -3.53
CA VAL A 190 14.99 21.12 -3.85
C VAL A 190 14.24 22.12 -4.72
N TRP A 191 13.53 21.66 -5.75
CA TRP A 191 12.73 22.54 -6.60
C TRP A 191 11.66 23.29 -5.81
N LEU A 192 10.91 22.59 -4.94
CA LEU A 192 9.85 23.16 -4.11
C LEU A 192 10.40 24.16 -3.08
N ARG A 193 11.67 23.99 -2.65
CA ARG A 193 12.35 24.92 -1.75
C ARG A 193 12.89 26.16 -2.46
N VAL A 194 13.39 26.02 -3.69
CA VAL A 194 14.06 27.10 -4.45
C VAL A 194 13.06 27.96 -5.21
N VAL A 195 11.97 27.36 -5.70
CA VAL A 195 10.95 28.06 -6.50
C VAL A 195 9.83 28.58 -5.61
N ASP A 196 9.54 29.88 -5.71
CA ASP A 196 8.34 30.47 -5.13
C ASP A 196 7.09 29.85 -5.78
N THR A 197 6.45 28.94 -5.05
CA THR A 197 5.21 28.27 -5.48
C THR A 197 4.04 29.22 -5.71
N SER A 198 4.12 30.45 -5.19
CA SER A 198 3.15 31.54 -5.42
C SER A 198 3.28 32.20 -6.78
N LYS A 199 4.43 32.10 -7.45
CA LYS A 199 4.70 32.69 -8.78
C LYS A 199 4.69 31.65 -9.90
N ALA A 200 4.81 30.37 -9.57
CA ALA A 200 4.79 29.28 -10.52
C ALA A 200 3.36 28.96 -11.00
N SER A 201 3.24 28.45 -12.22
CA SER A 201 1.95 27.94 -12.73
C SER A 201 1.43 26.82 -11.85
N ARG A 202 0.13 26.87 -11.52
CA ARG A 202 -0.61 25.85 -10.75
C ARG A 202 -0.38 24.44 -11.28
N TRP A 203 -0.27 24.30 -12.60
CA TRP A 203 -0.03 23.03 -13.28
C TRP A 203 1.41 22.53 -13.11
N THR A 204 2.39 23.43 -13.11
CA THR A 204 3.79 23.07 -12.87
C THR A 204 3.97 22.55 -11.44
N VAL A 205 3.36 23.22 -10.46
CA VAL A 205 3.38 22.77 -9.05
C VAL A 205 2.69 21.41 -8.92
N TRP A 206 1.53 21.22 -9.58
CA TRP A 206 0.84 19.93 -9.58
C TRP A 206 1.66 18.80 -10.21
N ILE A 207 2.32 19.03 -11.35
CA ILE A 207 3.20 18.02 -12.00
C ILE A 207 4.34 17.64 -11.08
N VAL A 208 5.03 18.63 -10.47
CA VAL A 208 6.14 18.38 -9.57
C VAL A 208 5.70 17.59 -8.34
N MET A 209 4.59 17.97 -7.71
CA MET A 209 4.03 17.22 -6.57
C MET A 209 3.63 15.80 -6.96
N THR A 210 3.00 15.63 -8.12
CA THR A 210 2.58 14.32 -8.63
C THR A 210 3.79 13.41 -8.90
N LEU A 211 4.85 13.93 -9.52
CA LEU A 211 6.09 13.19 -9.79
C LEU A 211 6.89 12.88 -8.53
N MET A 212 6.90 13.81 -7.56
CA MET A 212 7.51 13.59 -6.25
C MET A 212 6.81 12.44 -5.51
N LEU A 213 5.48 12.40 -5.58
CA LEU A 213 4.65 11.37 -4.95
C LEU A 213 4.59 10.05 -5.73
N THR A 214 4.98 10.07 -7.00
CA THR A 214 5.26 8.89 -7.84
C THR A 214 6.57 8.21 -7.39
N LYS A 215 6.83 8.22 -6.09
CA LYS A 215 8.01 7.60 -5.49
C LYS A 215 7.83 6.09 -5.57
N PRO A 216 8.75 5.37 -6.22
CA PRO A 216 8.44 4.02 -6.69
C PRO A 216 8.57 2.93 -5.61
N MET A 217 9.28 3.13 -4.49
CA MET A 217 9.56 2.01 -3.57
C MET A 217 10.04 2.42 -2.17
N GLN A 218 9.20 2.35 -1.12
CA GLN A 218 9.64 2.57 0.27
C GLN A 218 9.18 1.50 1.23
N GLU A 219 7.87 1.28 1.32
CA GLU A 219 7.30 0.53 2.45
C GLU A 219 7.42 -0.98 2.26
N LYS A 220 7.38 -1.44 1.00
CA LYS A 220 7.15 -2.85 0.67
C LYS A 220 8.44 -3.66 0.64
N VAL A 221 9.59 -3.00 0.50
CA VAL A 221 10.93 -3.61 0.53
C VAL A 221 11.33 -4.09 1.91
N ALA A 222 11.05 -3.31 2.97
CA ALA A 222 11.40 -3.69 4.33
C ALA A 222 10.72 -5.01 4.74
N TYR A 223 9.48 -5.22 4.30
CA TYR A 223 8.76 -6.49 4.50
C TYR A 223 9.33 -7.65 3.69
N LEU A 224 9.98 -7.38 2.55
CA LEU A 224 10.54 -8.41 1.68
C LEU A 224 11.92 -8.86 2.17
N ASP A 225 12.76 -7.90 2.57
CA ASP A 225 14.07 -8.18 3.17
C ASP A 225 13.91 -8.99 4.47
N GLN A 226 12.96 -8.63 5.36
CA GLN A 226 12.68 -9.42 6.55
C GLN A 226 12.23 -10.86 6.26
N ASN A 227 11.52 -11.10 5.16
CA ASN A 227 11.08 -12.46 4.80
C ASN A 227 12.19 -13.27 4.13
N ASP A 228 13.02 -12.65 3.27
CA ASP A 228 14.19 -13.32 2.69
C ASP A 228 15.24 -13.63 3.76
N ASP A 229 15.42 -12.76 4.75
CA ASP A 229 16.40 -12.97 5.82
C ASP A 229 15.97 -14.08 6.80
N GLN A 230 14.67 -14.33 6.95
CA GLN A 230 14.16 -15.52 7.64
C GLN A 230 14.36 -16.82 6.85
N GLY A 231 14.40 -16.75 5.51
CA GLY A 231 14.82 -17.86 4.65
C GLY A 231 16.34 -18.08 4.63
N SER A 232 17.12 -16.99 4.67
CA SER A 232 18.59 -16.96 4.58
C SER A 232 19.30 -17.38 5.87
N LYS A 233 18.71 -17.10 7.04
CA LYS A 233 19.24 -17.57 8.36
C LYS A 233 19.28 -19.09 8.53
N ARG A 234 18.87 -19.87 7.52
CA ARG A 234 19.00 -21.33 7.51
C ARG A 234 20.34 -21.87 6.98
N LEU A 235 21.30 -21.04 6.55
CA LEU A 235 22.51 -21.58 5.89
C LEU A 235 23.87 -21.44 6.59
N ASP A 236 24.06 -20.64 7.64
CA ASP A 236 25.39 -20.57 8.27
C ASP A 236 25.35 -20.48 9.79
N PHE A 237 25.14 -21.64 10.43
CA PHE A 237 25.66 -21.91 11.78
C PHE A 237 26.22 -23.34 11.83
N ARG A 238 27.23 -23.60 10.98
CA ARG A 238 28.26 -24.60 11.30
C ARG A 238 29.52 -23.84 11.70
N PHE A 239 29.55 -23.37 12.93
CA PHE A 239 30.84 -23.17 13.60
C PHE A 239 31.34 -24.56 13.98
N THR A 240 32.30 -25.03 13.18
CA THR A 240 33.21 -26.12 13.50
C THR A 240 33.86 -25.83 14.86
N TYR A 241 34.00 -26.89 15.66
CA TYR A 241 34.64 -26.93 16.99
C TYR A 241 35.94 -26.13 17.10
#